data_AF-A0A3D3Q713-F1
#
_entry.id   AF-A0A3D3Q713-F1
#
_cell.length_a   1.000
_cell.length_b   1.000
_cell.length_c   1.000
_cell.angle_alpha   90.00
_cell.angle_beta   90.00
_cell.angle_gamma   90.00
#
_symmetry.space_group_name_H-M   'P 1'
#
loop_
_entity.id
_entity.type
_entity.pdbx_description
1 polymer ?
#
loop_
_entity_poly.entity_id
_entity_poly.type
_entity_poly.pdbx_seq_one_letter_code
_entity_poly.pdbx_strand_id
1 'polypeptide(L)' 'GFVPIVVIDMTEDFLETTRRWLSHASELEGGLRRTLGDALFDEQQTDRMEMITAIEEGLLSRALFVGARPS' A
#
# COMPACT_ATOMS: atom_id res chain seq x y z
N GLY A 1 4.02 -26.26 -13.49
CA GLY A 1 4.58 -24.94 -13.12
C GLY A 1 3.77 -23.85 -13.80
N PHE A 2 4.13 -22.58 -13.64
CA PHE A 2 3.61 -21.46 -14.44
C PHE A 2 4.70 -21.01 -15.41
N VAL A 3 4.38 -20.84 -16.69
CA VAL A 3 5.30 -20.27 -17.69
C VAL A 3 4.50 -19.51 -18.77
N PRO A 4 5.00 -18.37 -19.26
CA PRO A 4 6.11 -17.58 -18.71
C PRO A 4 5.70 -16.91 -17.37
N ILE A 5 6.69 -16.51 -16.55
CA ILE A 5 6.46 -15.65 -15.37
C ILE A 5 7.03 -14.27 -15.69
N VAL A 6 6.18 -13.25 -15.57
CA VAL A 6 6.55 -11.83 -15.65
C VAL A 6 6.52 -11.26 -14.24
N VAL A 7 7.58 -10.57 -13.84
CA VAL A 7 7.70 -9.87 -12.57
C VAL A 7 7.83 -8.38 -12.87
N ILE A 8 6.95 -7.57 -12.29
CA ILE A 8 6.95 -6.12 -12.46
C ILE A 8 7.15 -5.51 -11.08
N ASP A 9 8.19 -4.69 -10.93
CA ASP A 9 8.34 -3.87 -9.74
C ASP A 9 7.29 -2.75 -9.77
N MET A 10 6.46 -2.72 -8.73
CA MET A 10 5.36 -1.77 -8.54
C MET A 10 5.62 -0.88 -7.32
N THR A 11 6.85 -0.86 -6.80
CA THR A 11 7.17 -0.17 -5.54
C THR A 11 6.90 1.32 -5.61
N GLU A 12 7.22 1.98 -6.73
CA GLU A 12 6.96 3.41 -6.94
C GLU A 12 5.46 3.74 -6.99
N ASP A 13 4.70 3.03 -7.82
CA ASP A 13 3.24 3.18 -7.92
C ASP A 13 2.55 2.92 -6.57
N PHE A 14 3.07 1.95 -5.82
CA PHE A 14 2.57 1.63 -4.50
C PHE A 14 2.87 2.73 -3.49
N LEU A 15 4.09 3.27 -3.49
CA LEU A 15 4.47 4.41 -2.64
C LEU A 15 3.57 5.63 -2.92
N GLU A 16 3.34 5.95 -4.19
CA GLU A 16 2.44 7.04 -4.56
C GLU A 16 1.02 6.81 -4.03
N THR A 17 0.50 5.58 -4.17
CA THR A 17 -0.83 5.22 -3.67
C THR A 17 -0.92 5.38 -2.15
N THR A 18 0.07 4.88 -1.41
CA THR A 18 0.09 4.95 0.06
C THR A 18 0.16 6.40 0.54
N ARG A 19 0.97 7.25 -0.10
CA ARG A 19 1.02 8.69 0.18
C ARG A 19 -0.32 9.38 -0.07
N ARG A 20 -0.98 9.07 -1.18
CA ARG A 20 -2.32 9.60 -1.49
C ARG A 20 -3.34 9.18 -0.44
N TRP A 21 -3.34 7.91 -0.03
CA TRP A 21 -4.22 7.43 1.04
C TRP A 21 -3.99 8.14 2.36
N LEU A 22 -2.73 8.32 2.78
CA LEU A 22 -2.40 9.02 4.02
C LEU A 22 -2.94 10.46 3.99
N SER A 23 -2.67 11.20 2.90
CA SER A 23 -3.13 12.58 2.73
C SER A 23 -4.65 12.70 2.76
N HIS A 24 -5.35 11.89 1.96
CA HIS A 24 -6.81 11.97 1.85
C HIS A 24 -7.50 11.50 3.14
N ALA A 25 -6.91 10.54 3.85
CA ALA A 25 -7.43 10.11 5.15
C ALA A 25 -7.35 11.23 6.19
N SER A 26 -6.28 12.03 6.18
CA SER A 26 -6.18 13.24 7.02
C SER A 26 -7.20 14.31 6.63
N GLU A 27 -7.41 14.55 5.35
CA GLU A 27 -8.42 15.52 4.87
C GLU A 27 -9.86 15.12 5.29
N LEU A 28 -10.13 13.81 5.36
CA LEU A 28 -11.45 13.25 5.68
C LEU A 28 -11.57 12.74 7.12
N GLU A 29 -10.62 13.08 8.00
CA GLU A 29 -10.47 12.51 9.34
C GLU A 29 -11.79 12.45 10.11
N GLY A 30 -12.51 13.57 10.22
CA GLY A 30 -13.76 13.62 10.98
C GLY A 30 -14.84 12.66 10.46
N GLY A 31 -14.91 12.45 9.14
CA GLY A 31 -15.83 11.50 8.53
C GLY A 31 -15.39 10.06 8.80
N LEU A 32 -14.11 9.78 8.57
CA LEU A 32 -13.54 8.44 8.73
C LEU A 32 -13.57 7.98 10.20
N ARG A 33 -13.25 8.85 11.16
CA ARG A 33 -13.38 8.55 12.59
C ARG A 33 -14.81 8.18 12.99
N ARG A 34 -15.82 8.88 12.46
CA ARG A 34 -17.24 8.54 12.71
C ARG A 34 -17.65 7.19 12.13
N THR A 35 -17.06 6.80 11.00
CA THR A 35 -17.41 5.56 10.31
C THR A 35 -16.63 4.35 10.82
N LEU A 36 -15.34 4.52 11.13
CA LEU A 36 -14.41 3.45 11.46
C LEU A 36 -14.15 3.33 12.96
N GLY A 37 -14.34 4.42 13.70
CA GLY A 37 -13.87 4.58 15.08
C GLY A 37 -12.44 5.10 15.16
N ASP A 38 -12.09 5.71 16.29
CA ASP A 38 -10.81 6.37 16.50
C ASP A 38 -9.63 5.39 16.43
N ALA A 39 -9.74 4.25 17.14
CA ALA A 39 -8.65 3.27 17.21
C ALA A 39 -8.23 2.75 15.83
N LEU A 40 -9.20 2.39 14.99
CA LEU A 40 -8.92 1.86 13.64
C LEU A 40 -8.44 2.95 12.69
N PHE A 41 -8.84 4.21 12.89
CA PHE A 41 -8.29 5.32 12.12
C PHE A 41 -6.82 5.55 12.46
N ASP A 42 -6.50 5.62 13.76
CA ASP A 42 -5.14 5.89 14.24
C ASP A 42 -4.16 4.76 13.86
N GLU A 43 -4.59 3.50 13.96
CA GLU A 43 -3.83 2.33 13.49
C GLU A 43 -3.50 2.45 12.01
N GLN A 44 -4.50 2.69 11.16
CA GLN A 44 -4.27 2.77 9.72
C GLN A 44 -3.40 3.97 9.29
N GLN A 45 -3.44 5.08 10.02
CA GLN A 45 -2.52 6.19 9.77
C GLN A 45 -1.09 5.81 10.13
N THR A 46 -0.89 5.12 11.26
CA THR A 46 0.40 4.59 11.70
C THR A 46 0.97 3.62 10.68
N ASP A 47 0.18 2.61 10.28
CA ASP A 47 0.58 1.60 9.29
C ASP A 47 1.02 2.23 7.97
N ARG A 48 0.29 3.25 7.47
CA ARG A 48 0.64 3.95 6.22
C ARG A 48 1.95 4.70 6.35
N MET A 49 2.20 5.37 7.48
CA MET A 49 3.46 6.07 7.72
C MET A 49 4.63 5.09 7.79
N GLU A 50 4.50 4.00 8.55
CA GLU A 50 5.53 2.95 8.64
C GLU A 50 5.82 2.32 7.29
N MET A 51 4.78 2.07 6.48
CA MET A 51 4.91 1.51 5.14
C MET A 51 5.64 2.46 4.18
N ILE A 52 5.35 3.76 4.23
CA ILE A 52 6.05 4.78 3.45
C ILE A 52 7.53 4.79 3.83
N THR A 53 7.85 4.88 5.12
CA THR A 53 9.23 4.87 5.62
C THR A 53 9.96 3.61 5.18
N ALA A 54 9.35 2.43 5.33
CA ALA A 54 9.97 1.17 4.95
C ALA A 54 10.27 1.09 3.44
N ILE A 55 9.41 1.67 2.59
CA ILE A 55 9.68 1.74 1.15
C ILE A 55 10.83 2.71 0.85
N GLU A 56 10.82 3.90 1.46
CA GLU A 56 11.84 4.93 1.26
C GLU A 56 13.23 4.50 1.74
N GLU A 57 13.29 3.70 2.81
CA GLU A 57 14.52 3.10 3.35
C GLU A 57 14.96 1.83 2.61
N GLY A 58 14.19 1.36 1.61
CA GLY A 58 14.49 0.16 0.84
C GLY A 58 14.28 -1.16 1.61
N LEU A 59 13.53 -1.13 2.71
CA LEU A 59 13.16 -2.29 3.53
C LEU A 59 11.92 -3.03 2.99
N LEU A 60 11.06 -2.31 2.26
CA LEU A 60 9.83 -2.83 1.69
C LEU A 60 9.77 -2.58 0.19
N SER A 61 9.44 -3.61 -0.59
CA SER A 61 9.18 -3.52 -2.03
C SER A 61 7.86 -4.21 -2.36
N ARG A 62 7.28 -3.88 -3.52
CA ARG A 62 6.04 -4.49 -3.99
C ARG A 62 6.19 -4.91 -5.45
N ALA A 63 5.89 -6.17 -5.75
CA ALA A 63 5.96 -6.71 -7.10
C ALA A 63 4.64 -7.36 -7.53
N LEU A 64 4.31 -7.21 -8.81
CA LEU A 64 3.24 -7.94 -9.48
C LEU A 64 3.84 -9.14 -10.21
N PHE A 65 3.31 -10.34 -9.94
CA PHE A 65 3.66 -11.58 -10.61
C PHE A 65 2.53 -12.01 -11.54
N VAL A 66 2.83 -12.16 -12.83
CA VAL A 66 1.88 -12.65 -13.84
C VAL A 66 2.41 -13.96 -14.40
N GLY A 67 1.59 -15.01 -14.40
CA GLY A 67 1.97 -16.31 -14.92
C GLY A 67 0.82 -17.03 -15.62
N ALA A 68 1.13 -17.81 -16.64
CA ALA A 68 0.16 -18.64 -17.36
C ALA A 68 0.34 -20.12 -17.03
N ARG A 69 -0.76 -20.89 -17.09
CA ARG A 69 -0.71 -22.35 -17.00
C ARG A 69 -0.09 -22.90 -18.31
N PRO A 70 0.91 -23.81 -18.25
CA PRO A 70 1.45 -24.47 -19.42
C PRO A 70 0.35 -25.33 -20.08
N SER A 71 0.26 -25.25 -21.39
CA SER A 71 -0.57 -26.12 -22.24
C SER A 71 -0.04 -27.54 -22.28
#